data_AF-A0A1F4VIS1-F1
#
_entry.id   AF-A0A1F4VIS1-F1
#
_cell.length_a   1.000
_cell.length_b   1.000
_cell.length_c   1.000
_cell.angle_alpha   90.00
_cell.angle_beta   90.00
_cell.angle_gamma   90.00
#
_symmetry.space_group_name_H-M   'P 1'
#
loop_
_entity.id
_entity.type
_entity.pdbx_description
1 polymer ?
#
loop_
_entity_poly.entity_id
_entity_poly.type
_entity_poly.pdbx_seq_one_letter_code
_entity_poly.pdbx_strand_id
1 'polypeptide(L)'
;MKKQRRDPFEGLVLDTYEQEVEDSVPAEDVFKVSKGDMERFAEIARAHKLFQVSKRINIRINNKDLAKVKAKARHNSIPYQTLISSIVHKYANGELEVTL
;
A
#
# COMPACT_ATOMS: atom_id res chain seq x y z
N MET A 1 18.07 14.19 -17.57
CA MET A 1 19.14 14.29 -16.56
C MET A 1 19.51 12.87 -16.11
N LYS A 2 20.77 12.46 -16.28
CA LYS A 2 21.23 11.10 -15.88
C LYS A 2 21.18 11.01 -14.35
N LYS A 3 20.34 10.14 -13.79
CA LYS A 3 20.33 9.85 -12.35
C LYS A 3 21.68 9.21 -12.01
N GLN A 4 22.49 9.87 -11.19
CA GLN A 4 23.69 9.26 -10.62
C GLN A 4 23.23 8.00 -9.86
N ARG A 5 23.69 6.83 -10.29
CA ARG A 5 23.57 5.60 -9.50
C ARG A 5 24.55 5.74 -8.35
N ARG A 6 24.07 6.22 -7.19
CA ARG A 6 24.79 6.05 -5.95
C ARG A 6 24.47 4.64 -5.49
N ASP A 7 25.50 3.82 -5.38
CA ASP A 7 25.37 2.54 -4.71
C ASP A 7 25.26 2.83 -3.21
N PRO A 8 24.12 2.56 -2.56
CA PRO A 8 23.94 2.85 -1.14
C PRO A 8 24.84 2.02 -0.23
N PHE A 9 25.55 1.03 -0.77
CA PHE A 9 26.46 0.14 -0.04
C PHE A 9 27.94 0.47 -0.27
N GLU A 10 28.26 1.49 -1.07
CA GLU A 10 29.64 1.86 -1.36
C GLU A 10 30.34 2.39 -0.08
N GLY A 11 31.28 1.61 0.45
CA GLY A 11 32.01 1.92 1.68
C GLY A 11 31.28 1.54 2.97
N LEU A 12 30.27 0.67 2.90
CA LEU A 12 29.60 0.13 4.08
C LEU A 12 30.59 -0.73 4.88
N VAL A 13 30.84 -0.34 6.14
CA VAL A 13 31.61 -1.13 7.09
C VAL A 13 30.62 -1.95 7.90
N LEU A 14 30.64 -3.27 7.73
CA LEU A 14 29.81 -4.20 8.48
C LEU A 14 30.43 -4.46 9.85
N ASP A 15 29.58 -4.58 10.87
CA ASP A 15 30.03 -5.09 12.16
C ASP A 15 30.27 -6.61 12.11
N THR A 16 30.81 -7.18 13.19
CA THR A 16 31.15 -8.61 13.24
C THR A 16 29.94 -9.52 13.04
N TYR A 17 28.76 -9.09 13.52
CA TYR A 17 27.54 -9.87 13.39
C TYR A 17 27.00 -9.79 11.95
N GLU A 18 27.01 -8.60 11.36
CA GLU A 18 26.59 -8.39 9.97
C GLU A 18 27.47 -9.17 8.98
N GLN A 19 28.79 -9.23 9.23
CA GLN A 19 29.72 -10.01 8.42
C GLN A 19 29.46 -11.51 8.52
N GLU A 20 29.21 -12.04 9.73
CA GLU A 20 28.86 -13.46 9.92
C GLU A 20 27.56 -13.83 9.20
N VAL A 21 26.58 -12.94 9.20
CA VAL A 21 25.33 -13.15 8.47
C VAL A 21 25.58 -13.19 6.96
N GLU A 22 26.39 -12.28 6.41
CA GLU A 22 26.75 -12.27 5.00
C GLU A 22 27.47 -13.55 4.58
N ASP A 23 28.48 -13.98 5.35
CA ASP A 23 29.28 -15.19 5.07
C ASP A 23 28.46 -16.49 5.22
N SER A 24 27.38 -16.46 6.01
CA SER A 24 26.50 -17.61 6.19
C SER A 24 25.60 -17.92 4.98
N VAL A 25 25.48 -16.99 4.03
CA VAL A 25 24.65 -17.18 2.83
C VAL A 25 25.42 -18.03 1.81
N PRO A 26 24.96 -19.25 1.49
CA PRO A 26 25.61 -20.07 0.48
C PRO A 26 25.52 -19.41 -0.90
N ALA A 27 26.61 -19.44 -1.67
CA ALA A 27 26.66 -18.87 -3.02
C ALA A 27 25.61 -19.44 -3.99
N GLU A 28 25.06 -20.60 -3.66
CA GLU A 28 24.03 -21.33 -4.40
C GLU A 28 22.62 -20.76 -4.18
N ASP A 29 22.39 -20.02 -3.09
CA ASP A 29 21.10 -19.37 -2.76
C ASP A 29 20.95 -17.96 -3.32
N VAL A 30 21.96 -17.47 -4.07
CA VAL A 30 21.94 -16.13 -4.64
C VAL A 30 21.15 -16.12 -5.96
N PHE A 31 19.84 -15.91 -5.85
CA PHE A 31 18.97 -15.76 -7.02
C PHE A 31 19.24 -14.42 -7.74
N LYS A 32 19.88 -14.47 -8.91
CA LYS A 32 19.99 -13.30 -9.80
C LYS A 32 18.62 -13.03 -10.42
N VAL A 33 17.95 -12.00 -9.90
CA VAL A 33 16.68 -11.50 -10.46
C VAL A 33 16.94 -10.91 -11.86
N SER A 34 16.14 -11.30 -12.85
CA SER A 34 16.28 -10.74 -14.20
C SER A 34 15.96 -9.24 -14.20
N LYS A 35 16.52 -8.47 -15.14
CA LYS A 35 16.17 -7.03 -15.26
C LYS A 35 14.66 -6.82 -15.46
N GLY A 36 13.98 -7.72 -16.16
CA GLY A 36 12.54 -7.67 -16.38
C GLY A 36 11.73 -7.90 -15.10
N ASP A 37 12.16 -8.85 -14.26
CA ASP A 37 11.53 -9.08 -12.95
C ASP A 37 11.76 -7.89 -12.02
N MET A 38 12.96 -7.30 -12.06
CA MET A 38 13.28 -6.09 -11.29
C MET A 38 12.38 -4.90 -11.69
N GLU A 39 12.14 -4.71 -12.99
CA GLU A 39 11.21 -3.71 -13.50
C GLU A 39 9.77 -3.99 -13.07
N ARG A 40 9.34 -5.26 -13.13
CA ARG A 40 8.02 -5.72 -12.67
C ARG A 40 7.82 -5.46 -11.19
N PHE A 41 8.79 -5.82 -10.33
CA PHE A 41 8.73 -5.54 -8.90
C PHE A 41 8.69 -4.03 -8.61
N ALA A 42 9.49 -3.24 -9.35
CA ALA A 42 9.48 -1.79 -9.23
C ALA A 42 8.14 -1.17 -9.70
N GLU A 43 7.47 -1.75 -10.69
CA GLU A 43 6.14 -1.35 -11.13
C GLU A 43 5.08 -1.67 -10.07
N ILE A 44 5.08 -2.90 -9.54
CA ILE A 44 4.18 -3.31 -8.45
C ILE A 44 4.36 -2.41 -7.23
N ALA A 45 5.60 -2.11 -6.84
CA ALA A 45 5.89 -1.22 -5.72
C ALA A 45 5.39 0.21 -5.96
N ARG A 46 5.52 0.73 -7.19
CA ARG A 46 5.00 2.05 -7.59
C ARG A 46 3.47 2.08 -7.57
N ALA A 47 2.83 1.05 -8.12
CA ALA A 47 1.38 0.91 -8.10
C ALA A 47 0.86 0.84 -6.66
N HIS A 48 1.47 0.01 -5.82
CA HIS A 48 1.12 -0.10 -4.41
C HIS A 48 1.26 1.24 -3.68
N LYS A 49 2.36 1.97 -3.92
CA LYS A 49 2.56 3.31 -3.35
C LYS A 49 1.47 4.28 -3.80
N LEU A 50 1.07 4.25 -5.08
CA LEU A 50 -0.01 5.07 -5.61
C LEU A 50 -1.36 4.74 -4.96
N PHE A 51 -1.67 3.46 -4.77
CA PHE A 51 -2.90 3.01 -4.11
C PHE A 51 -2.94 3.35 -2.62
N GLN A 52 -1.79 3.37 -1.94
CA GLN A 52 -1.71 3.76 -0.53
C GLN A 52 -1.80 5.28 -0.30
N VAL A 53 -1.57 6.11 -1.32
CA VAL A 53 -1.76 7.56 -1.17
C VAL A 53 -3.27 7.86 -1.10
N SER A 54 -3.79 7.98 0.11
CA SER A 54 -5.17 8.40 0.35
C SER A 54 -5.38 9.85 -0.12
N LYS A 55 -6.35 10.09 -1.00
CA LYS A 55 -6.78 11.45 -1.37
C LYS A 55 -7.97 11.89 -0.53
N ARG A 56 -7.92 13.10 0.04
CA ARG A 56 -9.05 13.67 0.79
C ARG A 56 -10.13 14.14 -0.19
N ILE A 57 -11.37 13.77 0.07
CA ILE A 57 -12.56 14.24 -0.65
C ILE A 57 -13.56 14.85 0.34
N ASN A 58 -14.25 15.92 -0.05
CA ASN A 58 -15.35 16.50 0.72
C ASN A 58 -16.68 16.11 0.08
N ILE A 59 -17.59 15.52 0.86
CA ILE A 59 -18.92 15.09 0.40
C ILE A 59 -19.96 15.82 1.24
N ARG A 60 -20.88 16.53 0.58
CA ARG A 60 -22.04 17.13 1.25
C ARG A 60 -23.11 16.07 1.46
N ILE A 61 -23.50 15.86 2.71
CA ILE A 61 -24.55 14.91 3.11
C ILE A 61 -25.56 15.65 3.98
N ASN A 62 -26.85 15.34 3.83
CA ASN A 62 -27.88 15.94 4.67
C ASN A 62 -27.81 15.37 6.11
N ASN A 63 -28.28 16.14 7.10
CA ASN A 63 -28.18 15.73 8.51
C ASN A 63 -28.95 14.44 8.82
N LYS A 64 -30.08 14.21 8.13
CA LYS A 64 -30.93 13.03 8.32
C LYS A 64 -30.20 11.74 7.94
N ASP A 65 -29.50 11.74 6.82
CA ASP A 65 -28.77 10.58 6.31
C ASP A 65 -27.48 10.38 7.08
N LEU A 66 -26.78 11.46 7.45
CA LEU A 66 -25.63 11.35 8.35
C LEU A 66 -26.01 10.69 9.69
N ALA A 67 -27.17 11.03 10.27
CA ALA A 67 -27.66 10.42 11.49
C ALA A 67 -27.93 8.92 11.33
N LYS A 68 -28.56 8.51 10.21
CA LYS A 68 -28.80 7.09 9.89
C LYS A 68 -27.50 6.32 9.72
N VAL A 69 -26.53 6.88 8.99
CA VAL A 69 -25.22 6.26 8.79
C VAL A 69 -24.48 6.08 10.12
N LYS A 70 -24.49 7.09 11.00
CA LYS A 70 -23.92 7.00 12.35
C LYS A 70 -24.59 5.92 13.19
N ALA A 71 -25.92 5.81 13.15
CA ALA A 71 -26.65 4.77 13.86
C ALA A 71 -26.26 3.37 13.35
N LYS A 72 -26.16 3.20 12.04
CA LYS A 72 -25.77 1.92 11.42
C LYS A 72 -24.31 1.55 11.68
N ALA A 73 -23.42 2.53 11.71
CA ALA A 73 -22.02 2.33 12.07
C ALA A 73 -21.86 1.90 13.53
N ARG A 74 -22.59 2.54 14.45
CA ARG A 74 -22.61 2.19 15.87
C ARG A 74 -23.12 0.75 16.09
N HIS A 75 -24.16 0.34 15.36
CA HIS A 75 -24.64 -1.04 15.42
C HIS A 75 -23.57 -2.07 15.03
N ASN A 76 -22.73 -1.74 14.06
CA ASN A 76 -21.64 -2.61 13.61
C ASN A 76 -20.34 -2.40 14.41
N SER A 77 -20.36 -1.60 15.49
CA SER A 77 -19.19 -1.26 16.31
C SER A 77 -18.00 -0.70 15.51
N ILE A 78 -18.29 0.05 14.44
CA ILE A 78 -17.27 0.68 13.58
C ILE A 78 -17.48 2.20 13.50
N PRO A 79 -16.42 2.98 13.23
CA PRO A 79 -16.56 4.40 12.93
C PRO A 79 -17.43 4.63 11.68
N TYR A 80 -18.25 5.70 11.68
CA TYR A 80 -19.09 6.02 10.53
C TYR A 80 -18.28 6.35 9.27
N GLN A 81 -17.08 6.89 9.42
CA GLN A 81 -16.16 7.12 8.31
C GLN A 81 -15.72 5.80 7.67
N THR A 82 -15.38 4.79 8.48
CA THR A 82 -15.03 3.45 8.02
C THR A 82 -16.18 2.78 7.26
N LEU A 83 -17.41 2.94 7.75
CA LEU A 83 -18.60 2.44 7.05
C LEU A 83 -18.77 3.11 5.68
N ILE A 84 -18.62 4.43 5.60
CA ILE A 84 -18.69 5.17 4.33
C ILE A 84 -17.58 4.70 3.38
N SER A 85 -16.34 4.57 3.85
CA SER A 85 -15.23 4.06 3.06
C SER A 85 -15.48 2.64 2.54
N SER A 86 -16.08 1.78 3.36
CA SER A 86 -16.45 0.42 2.96
C SER A 86 -17.50 0.42 1.84
N ILE A 87 -18.51 1.28 1.92
CA ILE A 87 -19.53 1.43 0.86
C ILE A 87 -18.88 1.87 -0.46
N VAL A 88 -18.00 2.87 -0.41
CA VAL A 88 -17.27 3.34 -1.59
C VAL A 88 -16.42 2.23 -2.19
N HIS A 89 -15.73 1.45 -1.35
CA HIS A 89 -14.91 0.32 -1.80
C HIS A 89 -15.75 -0.77 -2.47
N LYS A 90 -16.85 -1.19 -1.83
CA LYS A 90 -17.75 -2.22 -2.36
C LYS A 90 -18.39 -1.78 -3.68
N TYR A 91 -18.77 -0.51 -3.79
CA TYR A 91 -19.29 0.04 -5.03
C TYR A 91 -18.23 0.03 -6.14
N ALA A 92 -16.99 0.46 -5.83
CA ALA A 92 -15.90 0.47 -6.80
C ALA A 92 -15.49 -0.94 -7.28
N ASN A 93 -15.61 -1.95 -6.42
CA ASN A 93 -15.32 -3.34 -6.76
C ASN A 93 -16.48 -4.05 -7.47
N GLY A 94 -17.65 -3.41 -7.62
CA GLY A 94 -18.84 -4.04 -8.22
C GLY A 94 -19.60 -4.99 -7.28
N GLU A 95 -19.28 -5.01 -5.98
CA GLU A 95 -20.00 -5.79 -4.97
C GLU A 95 -21.32 -5.13 -4.54
N LEU A 96 -21.52 -3.87 -4.90
CA LEU A 96 -22.72 -3.08 -4.60
C LEU A 96 -23.18 -2.34 -5.85
N GLU A 97 -24.41 -2.59 -6.28
CA GLU A 97 -25.07 -1.79 -7.32
C GLU A 97 -25.86 -0.64 -6.68
N VAL A 98 -25.74 0.55 -7.25
CA VAL A 98 -26.54 1.73 -6.89
C VAL A 98 -27.39 2.09 -8.09
N THR A 99 -28.71 1.95 -7.96
CA THR A 99 -29.66 2.44 -8.96
C THR A 99 -29.88 3.94 -8.75
N LEU A 100 -29.75 4.71 -9.83
CA LEU A 100 -29.91 6.18 -9.85
C LEU A 100 -31.31 6.58 -10.32
#